data_AF-A0A7K0C260-F1
#
_entry.id   AF-A0A7K0C260-F1
#
_cell.length_a   1.000
_cell.length_b   1.000
_cell.length_c   1.000
_cell.angle_alpha   90.00
_cell.angle_beta   90.00
_cell.angle_gamma   90.00
#
_symmetry.space_group_name_H-M   'P 1'
#
loop_
_entity.id
_entity.type
_entity.pdbx_description
1 polymer ?
#
loop_
_entity_poly.entity_id
_entity_poly.type
_entity_poly.pdbx_seq_one_letter_code
_entity_poly.pdbx_strand_id
1 'polypeptide(L)'
;MSAAPTDRQETTTVSEPAQPAPPTTPDDVEGWFTALDQHLFTWFLDRQERLDQQGDLLELGVYLGRSAVLLGRHLRGGERFTVCDLFGSPAPDDANDREVARAYPELTRAAFERNYLAFHERLPVVVQAPTSVITDYVRPDGCRFAHVDASRLHRHVIADLAAARSALQADGIVVCDVRGPAHAPGIASAVWAAVDSDDLNPVCVTDQKLYGTWGDPEPLRAELLEHLAAEGVRHRVEEIDEHPVIRVSEPALELEHGDGGDETERELARLKARLDAYRREVARLEGELRSRKRQVRAIRRSHSYRMGRVLTATPRAVRRITGGS
;
A
#
# COMPACT_ATOMS: atom_id res chain seq x y z
N MET A 1 -15.65 52.82 -47.53
CA MET A 1 -14.89 51.56 -47.44
C MET A 1 -14.64 51.29 -45.97
N SER A 2 -15.32 50.29 -45.43
CA SER A 2 -15.32 49.93 -44.01
C SER A 2 -14.30 48.82 -43.78
N ALA A 3 -13.40 49.00 -42.81
CA ALA A 3 -12.50 47.95 -42.34
C ALA A 3 -12.81 47.70 -40.86
N ALA A 4 -13.36 46.52 -40.58
CA ALA A 4 -13.70 46.06 -39.25
C ALA A 4 -12.43 45.68 -38.46
N PRO A 5 -12.37 45.93 -37.14
CA PRO A 5 -11.31 45.40 -36.31
C PRO A 5 -11.61 43.93 -35.95
N THR A 6 -10.66 43.06 -36.27
CA THR A 6 -10.69 41.62 -35.99
C THR A 6 -10.37 41.38 -34.51
N ASP A 7 -11.37 41.00 -33.73
CA ASP A 7 -11.21 40.60 -32.33
C ASP A 7 -10.66 39.15 -32.28
N ARG A 8 -9.38 39.00 -31.92
CA ARG A 8 -8.78 37.69 -31.66
C ARG A 8 -9.13 37.28 -30.22
N GLN A 9 -10.14 36.43 -30.08
CA GLN A 9 -10.40 35.74 -28.82
C GLN A 9 -9.30 34.70 -28.56
N GLU A 10 -8.40 35.00 -27.63
CA GLU A 10 -7.50 34.01 -27.02
C GLU A 10 -8.31 33.08 -26.12
N THR A 11 -8.60 31.88 -26.62
CA THR A 11 -9.21 30.79 -25.86
C THR A 11 -8.22 30.30 -24.81
N THR A 12 -8.34 30.79 -23.57
CA THR A 12 -7.55 30.27 -22.45
C THR A 12 -8.18 28.95 -21.98
N THR A 13 -7.67 27.83 -22.48
CA THR A 13 -7.97 26.49 -21.96
C THR A 13 -7.42 26.38 -20.53
N VAL A 14 -8.31 26.29 -19.55
CA VAL A 14 -7.95 25.92 -18.18
C VAL A 14 -7.59 24.43 -18.22
N SER A 15 -6.30 24.11 -18.24
CA SER A 15 -5.84 22.73 -18.14
C SER A 15 -6.26 22.15 -16.80
N GLU A 16 -6.98 21.02 -16.83
CA GLU A 16 -7.08 20.14 -15.68
C GLU A 16 -5.67 19.78 -15.19
N PRO A 17 -5.45 19.61 -13.87
CA PRO A 17 -4.17 19.15 -13.37
C PRO A 17 -3.83 17.84 -14.08
N ALA A 18 -2.65 17.81 -14.73
CA ALA A 18 -2.18 16.62 -15.43
C ALA A 18 -2.20 15.44 -14.46
N GLN A 19 -2.85 14.35 -14.88
CA GLN A 19 -2.80 13.10 -14.11
C GLN A 19 -1.33 12.64 -14.01
N PRO A 20 -0.90 12.13 -12.84
CA PRO A 20 0.44 11.58 -12.70
C PRO A 20 0.66 10.46 -13.73
N ALA A 21 1.89 10.35 -14.22
CA ALA A 21 2.27 9.27 -15.13
C ALA A 21 2.01 7.90 -14.47
N PRO A 22 1.63 6.87 -15.24
CA PRO A 22 1.46 5.53 -14.69
C PRO A 22 2.81 5.02 -14.12
N PRO A 23 2.77 4.24 -13.02
CA PRO A 23 3.97 3.63 -12.44
C PRO A 23 4.60 2.64 -13.43
N THR A 24 5.93 2.54 -13.45
CA THR A 24 6.65 1.61 -14.34
C THR A 24 7.34 0.48 -13.59
N THR A 25 7.55 0.66 -12.29
CA THR A 25 8.03 -0.35 -11.35
C THR A 25 7.11 -0.42 -10.13
N PRO A 26 7.00 -1.58 -9.44
CA PRO A 26 6.19 -1.67 -8.22
C PRO A 26 6.57 -0.62 -7.17
N ASP A 27 7.83 -0.22 -7.10
CA ASP A 27 8.33 0.77 -6.14
C ASP A 27 7.83 2.19 -6.41
N ASP A 28 7.33 2.47 -7.63
CA ASP A 28 6.66 3.72 -7.97
C ASP A 28 5.23 3.79 -7.39
N VAL A 29 4.67 2.65 -6.98
CA VAL A 29 3.38 2.57 -6.31
C VAL A 29 3.60 2.84 -4.82
N GLU A 30 2.99 3.89 -4.29
CA GLU A 30 3.12 4.20 -2.87
C GLU A 30 2.56 3.08 -1.99
N GLY A 31 3.31 2.70 -0.95
CA GLY A 31 2.93 1.65 -0.01
C GLY A 31 4.12 1.14 0.80
N TRP A 32 3.84 0.44 1.89
CA TRP A 32 4.84 -0.12 2.81
C TRP A 32 5.12 -1.58 2.46
N PHE A 33 5.96 -1.79 1.44
CA PHE A 33 6.34 -3.13 0.99
C PHE A 33 7.83 -3.14 0.61
N THR A 34 8.66 -3.55 1.57
CA THR A 34 10.13 -3.49 1.47
C THR A 34 10.65 -4.45 0.39
N ALA A 35 11.89 -4.26 -0.06
CA ALA A 35 12.52 -5.23 -0.96
C ALA A 35 12.63 -6.62 -0.31
N LEU A 36 12.85 -6.66 1.00
CA LEU A 36 12.87 -7.91 1.77
C LEU A 36 11.51 -8.61 1.76
N ASP A 37 10.42 -7.88 2.01
CA ASP A 37 9.08 -8.48 1.98
C ASP A 37 8.65 -8.85 0.55
N GLN A 38 9.07 -8.10 -0.47
CA GLN A 38 8.88 -8.50 -1.87
C GLN A 38 9.56 -9.83 -2.17
N HIS A 39 10.79 -10.02 -1.68
CA HIS A 39 11.54 -11.26 -1.82
C HIS A 39 10.85 -12.42 -1.10
N LEU A 40 10.41 -12.23 0.15
CA LEU A 40 9.72 -13.28 0.91
C LEU A 40 8.37 -13.65 0.30
N PHE A 41 7.54 -12.68 -0.10
CA PHE A 41 6.28 -12.96 -0.80
C PHE A 41 6.53 -13.80 -2.05
N THR A 42 7.48 -13.37 -2.88
CA THR A 42 7.88 -14.09 -4.10
C THR A 42 8.30 -15.51 -3.75
N TRP A 43 9.15 -15.71 -2.74
CA TRP A 43 9.60 -17.03 -2.32
C TRP A 43 8.45 -17.96 -1.90
N PHE A 44 7.54 -17.48 -1.03
CA PHE A 44 6.40 -18.30 -0.59
C PHE A 44 5.49 -18.66 -1.76
N LEU A 45 5.22 -17.72 -2.67
CA LEU A 45 4.38 -17.95 -3.84
C LEU A 45 5.06 -18.89 -4.83
N ASP A 46 6.33 -18.67 -5.17
CA ASP A 46 7.17 -19.53 -6.02
C ASP A 46 7.21 -20.97 -5.50
N ARG A 47 7.38 -21.13 -4.19
CA ARG A 47 7.31 -22.43 -3.53
C ARG A 47 5.97 -23.11 -3.76
N GLN A 48 4.86 -22.39 -3.56
CA GLN A 48 3.52 -22.91 -3.84
C GLN A 48 3.35 -23.28 -5.32
N GLU A 49 4.00 -22.59 -6.25
CA GLU A 49 3.93 -22.94 -7.69
C GLU A 49 4.74 -24.18 -8.00
N ARG A 50 5.94 -24.28 -7.46
CA ARG A 50 6.82 -25.44 -7.61
C ARG A 50 6.18 -26.72 -7.06
N LEU A 51 5.36 -26.61 -6.02
CA LEU A 51 4.64 -27.73 -5.41
C LEU A 51 3.24 -27.97 -6.01
N ASP A 52 2.85 -27.21 -7.03
CA ASP A 52 1.51 -27.25 -7.63
C ASP A 52 0.37 -27.07 -6.60
N GLN A 53 0.62 -26.28 -5.55
CA GLN A 53 -0.41 -25.88 -4.61
C GLN A 53 -1.29 -24.84 -5.30
N GLN A 54 -2.56 -25.20 -5.49
CA GLN A 54 -3.57 -24.41 -6.18
C GLN A 54 -4.47 -23.71 -5.16
N GLY A 55 -4.85 -22.46 -5.42
CA GLY A 55 -5.81 -21.76 -4.59
C GLY A 55 -5.90 -20.28 -4.90
N ASP A 56 -6.99 -19.66 -4.45
CA ASP A 56 -7.21 -18.24 -4.62
C ASP A 56 -6.19 -17.41 -3.81
N LEU A 57 -6.04 -16.14 -4.20
CA LEU A 57 -5.25 -15.15 -3.48
C LEU A 57 -6.19 -14.14 -2.80
N LEU A 58 -5.83 -13.72 -1.59
CA LEU A 58 -6.58 -12.73 -0.83
C LEU A 58 -5.67 -11.62 -0.30
N GLU A 59 -6.13 -10.38 -0.40
CA GLU A 59 -5.51 -9.25 0.29
C GLU A 59 -6.57 -8.37 0.97
N LEU A 60 -6.38 -8.15 2.27
CA LEU A 60 -7.18 -7.25 3.11
C LEU A 60 -6.33 -6.02 3.42
N GLY A 61 -6.77 -4.83 2.99
CA GLY A 61 -5.96 -3.62 3.07
C GLY A 61 -4.97 -3.55 1.92
N VAL A 62 -5.33 -2.78 0.90
CA VAL A 62 -4.67 -2.80 -0.41
C VAL A 62 -3.96 -1.49 -0.67
N TYR A 63 -4.46 -0.41 -0.06
CA TYR A 63 -3.99 0.95 -0.28
C TYR A 63 -3.91 1.27 -1.78
N LEU A 64 -2.75 1.70 -2.27
CA LEU A 64 -2.51 2.03 -3.67
C LEU A 64 -2.00 0.85 -4.51
N GLY A 65 -1.91 -0.35 -3.92
CA GLY A 65 -1.76 -1.62 -4.64
C GLY A 65 -0.33 -2.14 -4.82
N ARG A 66 0.66 -1.67 -4.04
CA ARG A 66 2.06 -2.09 -4.22
C ARG A 66 2.25 -3.60 -4.04
N SER A 67 1.72 -4.18 -2.96
CA SER A 67 1.71 -5.63 -2.70
C SER A 67 0.77 -6.37 -3.65
N ALA A 68 -0.42 -5.82 -3.92
CA ALA A 68 -1.37 -6.37 -4.88
C ALA A 68 -0.74 -6.62 -6.26
N VAL A 69 0.07 -5.68 -6.75
CA VAL A 69 0.78 -5.82 -8.03
C VAL A 69 1.69 -7.04 -8.02
N LEU A 70 2.39 -7.32 -6.92
CA LEU A 70 3.22 -8.52 -6.80
C LEU A 70 2.35 -9.79 -6.74
N LEU A 71 1.33 -9.81 -5.87
CA LEU A 71 0.41 -10.95 -5.75
C LEU A 71 -0.23 -11.32 -7.09
N GLY A 72 -0.66 -10.32 -7.85
CA GLY A 72 -1.25 -10.51 -9.18
C GLY A 72 -0.33 -11.21 -10.19
N ARG A 73 1.00 -11.12 -10.04
CA ARG A 73 1.96 -11.80 -10.93
C ARG A 73 1.97 -13.31 -10.72
N HIS A 74 1.60 -13.76 -9.52
CA HIS A 74 1.52 -15.17 -9.15
C HIS A 74 0.11 -15.75 -9.30
N LEU A 75 -0.83 -15.00 -9.88
CA LEU A 75 -2.18 -15.49 -10.15
C LEU A 75 -2.17 -16.48 -11.31
N ARG A 76 -2.57 -17.73 -11.06
CA ARG A 76 -2.58 -18.79 -12.08
C ARG A 76 -3.94 -18.98 -12.74
N GLY A 77 -3.95 -19.75 -13.83
CA GLY A 77 -5.17 -20.12 -14.53
C GLY A 77 -6.11 -20.91 -13.63
N GLY A 78 -7.35 -20.43 -13.47
CA GLY A 78 -8.37 -21.06 -12.64
C GLY A 78 -8.46 -20.51 -11.21
N GLU A 79 -7.45 -19.76 -10.77
CA GLU A 79 -7.44 -19.06 -9.48
C GLU A 79 -8.15 -17.69 -9.60
N ARG A 80 -8.58 -17.17 -8.46
CA ARG A 80 -9.13 -15.81 -8.31
C ARG A 80 -8.28 -15.02 -7.33
N PHE A 81 -7.95 -13.78 -7.68
CA PHE A 81 -7.40 -12.82 -6.74
C PHE A 81 -8.51 -11.88 -6.27
N THR A 82 -8.72 -11.79 -4.95
CA THR A 82 -9.68 -10.89 -4.31
C THR A 82 -8.96 -9.90 -3.42
N VAL A 83 -9.31 -8.61 -3.56
CA VAL A 83 -8.74 -7.51 -2.78
C VAL A 83 -9.86 -6.76 -2.07
N CYS A 84 -9.66 -6.38 -0.81
CA CYS A 84 -10.66 -5.68 -0.02
C CYS A 84 -10.09 -4.45 0.68
N ASP A 85 -10.70 -3.29 0.44
CA ASP A 85 -10.30 -2.03 1.08
C ASP A 85 -11.51 -1.09 1.15
N LEU A 86 -11.48 -0.12 2.08
CA LEU A 86 -12.49 0.92 2.15
C LEU A 86 -12.45 1.85 0.94
N PHE A 87 -11.27 2.17 0.39
CA PHE A 87 -11.13 3.10 -0.74
C PHE A 87 -11.87 4.45 -0.57
N GLY A 88 -11.91 4.96 0.66
CA GLY A 88 -12.65 6.18 1.01
C GLY A 88 -14.14 5.97 1.29
N SER A 89 -14.62 4.73 1.31
CA SER A 89 -15.95 4.40 1.86
C SER A 89 -15.99 4.67 3.36
N PRO A 90 -17.19 4.90 3.94
CA PRO A 90 -17.33 5.08 5.38
C PRO A 90 -16.72 3.89 6.14
N ALA A 91 -15.94 4.17 7.17
CA ALA A 91 -15.45 3.12 8.03
C ALA A 91 -16.60 2.59 8.91
N PRO A 92 -16.51 1.36 9.42
CA PRO A 92 -17.58 0.75 10.21
C PRO A 92 -17.78 1.42 11.58
N ASP A 93 -16.82 2.23 12.04
CA ASP A 93 -16.87 2.89 13.34
C ASP A 93 -15.99 4.15 13.43
N ASP A 94 -16.28 5.00 14.42
CA ASP A 94 -15.58 6.27 14.68
C ASP A 94 -14.06 6.14 14.84
N ALA A 95 -13.57 5.02 15.38
CA ALA A 95 -12.14 4.83 15.61
C ALA A 95 -11.42 4.55 14.28
N ASN A 96 -12.03 3.72 13.43
CA ASN A 96 -11.51 3.43 12.10
C ASN A 96 -11.64 4.66 11.18
N ASP A 97 -12.73 5.42 11.26
CA ASP A 97 -12.88 6.70 10.54
C ASP A 97 -11.75 7.68 10.87
N ARG A 98 -11.38 7.79 12.16
CA ARG A 98 -10.25 8.64 12.59
C ARG A 98 -8.90 8.14 12.07
N GLU A 99 -8.72 6.82 11.97
CA GLU A 99 -7.52 6.23 11.35
C GLU A 99 -7.45 6.59 9.87
N VAL A 100 -8.51 6.31 9.11
CA VAL A 100 -8.58 6.56 7.67
C VAL A 100 -8.36 8.03 7.33
N ALA A 101 -9.06 8.94 8.03
CA ALA A 101 -8.97 10.37 7.80
C ALA A 101 -7.57 10.96 8.04
N ARG A 102 -6.75 10.32 8.89
CA ARG A 102 -5.38 10.76 9.19
C ARG A 102 -4.36 10.17 8.23
N ALA A 103 -4.54 8.93 7.83
CA ALA A 103 -3.51 8.15 7.16
C ALA A 103 -3.63 8.14 5.62
N TYR A 104 -4.84 8.31 5.05
CA TYR A 104 -5.07 7.94 3.64
C TYR A 104 -5.89 8.96 2.82
N PRO A 105 -5.52 10.25 2.78
CA PRO A 105 -6.32 11.27 2.08
C PRO A 105 -6.37 11.10 0.54
N GLU A 106 -5.43 10.37 -0.05
CA GLU A 106 -5.34 10.14 -1.51
C GLU A 106 -5.89 8.77 -1.94
N LEU A 107 -6.30 7.92 -0.98
CA LEU A 107 -6.75 6.58 -1.24
C LEU A 107 -8.13 6.57 -1.91
N THR A 108 -8.16 6.15 -3.16
CA THR A 108 -9.39 5.92 -3.92
C THR A 108 -9.28 4.62 -4.71
N ARG A 109 -10.42 3.97 -4.96
CA ARG A 109 -10.49 2.76 -5.77
C ARG A 109 -9.89 3.00 -7.16
N ALA A 110 -10.20 4.14 -7.78
CA ALA A 110 -9.67 4.50 -9.10
C ALA A 110 -8.14 4.66 -9.12
N ALA A 111 -7.54 5.14 -8.01
CA ALA A 111 -6.10 5.24 -7.91
C ALA A 111 -5.43 3.86 -7.83
N PHE A 112 -5.98 2.96 -7.00
CA PHE A 112 -5.56 1.57 -6.94
C PHE A 112 -5.70 0.87 -8.30
N GLU A 113 -6.88 0.92 -8.92
CA GLU A 113 -7.16 0.23 -10.20
C GLU A 113 -6.22 0.71 -11.30
N ARG A 114 -5.95 2.01 -11.39
CA ARG A 114 -4.97 2.57 -12.34
C ARG A 114 -3.57 2.03 -12.10
N ASN A 115 -3.11 2.01 -10.85
CA ASN A 115 -1.77 1.53 -10.50
C ASN A 115 -1.64 0.04 -10.81
N TYR A 116 -2.65 -0.76 -10.46
CA TYR A 116 -2.67 -2.19 -10.73
C TYR A 116 -2.66 -2.50 -12.24
N LEU A 117 -3.50 -1.82 -13.02
CA LEU A 117 -3.60 -2.00 -14.47
C LEU A 117 -2.36 -1.53 -15.24
N ALA A 118 -1.45 -0.78 -14.61
CA ALA A 118 -0.16 -0.47 -15.22
C ALA A 118 0.74 -1.71 -15.35
N PHE A 119 0.48 -2.77 -14.57
CA PHE A 119 1.26 -4.01 -14.56
C PHE A 119 0.48 -5.24 -15.02
N HIS A 120 -0.85 -5.18 -15.01
CA HIS A 120 -1.73 -6.32 -15.26
C HIS A 120 -2.85 -5.96 -16.24
N GLU A 121 -3.25 -6.92 -17.08
CA GLU A 121 -4.29 -6.68 -18.09
C GLU A 121 -5.71 -6.60 -17.51
N ARG A 122 -5.94 -7.20 -16.34
CA ARG A 122 -7.27 -7.34 -15.74
C ARG A 122 -7.21 -7.07 -14.25
N LEU A 123 -8.22 -6.39 -13.73
CA LEU A 123 -8.37 -6.16 -12.30
C LEU A 123 -8.63 -7.47 -11.54
N PRO A 124 -8.20 -7.55 -10.26
CA PRO A 124 -8.71 -8.56 -9.35
C PRO A 124 -10.19 -8.32 -9.03
N VAL A 125 -10.79 -9.21 -8.25
CA VAL A 125 -12.10 -8.95 -7.66
C VAL A 125 -11.94 -7.88 -6.59
N VAL A 126 -12.39 -6.66 -6.87
CA VAL A 126 -12.28 -5.52 -5.95
C VAL A 126 -13.53 -5.39 -5.09
N VAL A 127 -13.38 -5.65 -3.79
CA VAL A 127 -14.41 -5.48 -2.76
C VAL A 127 -14.16 -4.15 -2.05
N GLN A 128 -14.92 -3.12 -2.44
CA GLN A 128 -14.88 -1.81 -1.78
C GLN A 128 -15.85 -1.80 -0.59
N ALA A 129 -15.37 -2.22 0.59
CA ALA A 129 -16.16 -2.37 1.81
C ALA A 129 -15.25 -2.54 3.04
N PRO A 130 -15.79 -2.48 4.28
CA PRO A 130 -15.07 -2.99 5.45
C PRO A 130 -14.73 -4.47 5.27
N THR A 131 -13.56 -4.90 5.75
CA THR A 131 -13.08 -6.28 5.62
C THR A 131 -13.98 -7.32 6.27
N SER A 132 -14.84 -6.91 7.21
CA SER A 132 -15.83 -7.78 7.87
C SER A 132 -16.81 -8.47 6.92
N VAL A 133 -16.94 -8.03 5.67
CA VAL A 133 -17.81 -8.68 4.67
C VAL A 133 -17.08 -9.69 3.80
N ILE A 134 -15.76 -9.86 3.95
CA ILE A 134 -14.94 -10.59 2.96
C ILE A 134 -15.34 -12.07 2.82
N THR A 135 -15.85 -12.68 3.89
CA THR A 135 -16.31 -14.07 3.89
C THR A 135 -17.50 -14.31 2.95
N ASP A 136 -18.20 -13.27 2.51
CA ASP A 136 -19.26 -13.38 1.50
C ASP A 136 -18.69 -13.48 0.06
N TYR A 137 -17.42 -13.14 -0.13
CA TYR A 137 -16.75 -13.06 -1.44
C TYR A 137 -15.72 -14.16 -1.67
N VAL A 138 -15.25 -14.78 -0.59
CA VAL A 138 -14.20 -15.80 -0.62
C VAL A 138 -14.76 -17.10 -0.06
N ARG A 139 -14.47 -18.20 -0.75
CA ARG A 139 -14.90 -19.53 -0.30
C ARG A 139 -14.06 -19.96 0.90
N PRO A 140 -14.66 -20.64 1.90
CA PRO A 140 -13.89 -21.32 2.93
C PRO A 140 -12.88 -22.29 2.30
N ASP A 141 -11.68 -22.39 2.88
CA ASP A 141 -10.57 -23.23 2.39
C ASP A 141 -10.22 -23.01 0.91
N GLY A 142 -10.54 -21.82 0.37
CA GLY A 142 -10.40 -21.49 -1.06
C GLY A 142 -9.06 -20.88 -1.42
N CYS A 143 -8.38 -20.24 -0.46
CA CYS A 143 -7.15 -19.49 -0.69
C CYS A 143 -5.91 -20.30 -0.34
N ARG A 144 -4.84 -20.11 -1.13
CA ARG A 144 -3.50 -20.59 -0.76
C ARG A 144 -2.64 -19.51 -0.10
N PHE A 145 -2.99 -18.25 -0.30
CA PHE A 145 -2.23 -17.11 0.24
C PHE A 145 -3.17 -15.97 0.62
N ALA A 146 -3.00 -15.43 1.84
CA ALA A 146 -3.74 -14.28 2.33
C ALA A 146 -2.82 -13.25 2.98
N HIS A 147 -2.95 -11.99 2.58
CA HIS A 147 -2.25 -10.85 3.19
C HIS A 147 -3.24 -10.00 4.01
N VAL A 148 -2.93 -9.76 5.28
CA VAL A 148 -3.72 -8.98 6.24
C VAL A 148 -2.98 -7.70 6.61
N ASP A 149 -3.39 -6.57 6.05
CA ASP A 149 -2.77 -5.23 6.18
C ASP A 149 -3.83 -4.10 6.16
N ALA A 150 -5.03 -4.36 6.72
CA ALA A 150 -6.17 -3.43 6.64
C ALA A 150 -6.17 -2.34 7.73
N SER A 151 -6.55 -2.67 8.96
CA SER A 151 -6.64 -1.70 10.07
C SER A 151 -5.56 -1.95 11.11
N ARG A 152 -5.09 -0.89 11.76
CA ARG A 152 -4.19 -0.98 12.92
C ARG A 152 -4.93 -1.24 14.25
N LEU A 153 -6.25 -1.33 14.22
CA LEU A 153 -7.08 -1.49 15.42
C LEU A 153 -7.16 -2.97 15.80
N HIS A 154 -6.76 -3.28 17.04
CA HIS A 154 -6.71 -4.65 17.58
C HIS A 154 -7.95 -5.51 17.26
N ARG A 155 -9.16 -4.98 17.50
CA ARG A 155 -10.41 -5.72 17.24
C ARG A 155 -10.64 -6.06 15.76
N HIS A 156 -10.19 -5.17 14.87
CA HIS A 156 -10.34 -5.35 13.43
C HIS A 156 -9.35 -6.40 12.94
N VAL A 157 -8.12 -6.37 13.44
CA VAL A 157 -7.10 -7.39 13.15
C VAL A 157 -7.56 -8.78 13.60
N ILE A 158 -8.18 -8.93 14.78
CA ILE A 158 -8.74 -10.22 15.22
C ILE A 158 -9.78 -10.74 14.21
N ALA A 159 -10.70 -9.87 13.76
CA ALA A 159 -11.72 -10.25 12.79
C ALA A 159 -11.11 -10.62 11.43
N ASP A 160 -10.10 -9.87 10.98
CA ASP A 160 -9.38 -10.13 9.73
C ASP A 160 -8.59 -11.45 9.79
N LEU A 161 -7.95 -11.77 10.92
CA LEU A 161 -7.28 -13.05 11.16
C LEU A 161 -8.27 -14.22 11.14
N ALA A 162 -9.44 -14.06 11.76
CA ALA A 162 -10.49 -15.09 11.73
C ALA A 162 -11.02 -15.31 10.31
N ALA A 163 -11.20 -14.23 9.53
CA ALA A 163 -11.59 -14.33 8.13
C ALA A 163 -10.50 -15.01 7.28
N ALA A 164 -9.22 -14.66 7.49
CA ALA A 164 -8.09 -15.28 6.82
C ALA A 164 -7.98 -16.78 7.14
N ARG A 165 -8.14 -17.16 8.42
CA ARG A 165 -8.17 -18.57 8.86
C ARG A 165 -9.27 -19.36 8.16
N SER A 166 -10.46 -18.78 8.04
CA SER A 166 -11.58 -19.44 7.35
C SER A 166 -11.35 -19.55 5.84
N ALA A 167 -10.68 -18.58 5.22
CA ALA A 167 -10.45 -18.54 3.78
C ALA A 167 -9.30 -19.42 3.33
N LEU A 168 -8.26 -19.57 4.15
CA LEU A 168 -7.05 -20.29 3.81
C LEU A 168 -7.23 -21.80 3.92
N GLN A 169 -6.65 -22.51 2.96
CA GLN A 169 -6.38 -23.94 3.07
C GLN A 169 -5.49 -24.24 4.28
N ALA A 170 -5.49 -25.49 4.74
CA ALA A 170 -4.68 -25.93 5.88
C ALA A 170 -3.20 -25.53 5.75
N ASP A 171 -2.58 -25.79 4.59
CA ASP A 171 -1.18 -25.42 4.30
C ASP A 171 -1.05 -24.05 3.61
N GLY A 172 -2.08 -23.21 3.74
CA GLY A 172 -2.08 -21.85 3.22
C GLY A 172 -1.13 -20.95 4.01
N ILE A 173 -0.65 -19.89 3.35
CA ILE A 173 0.21 -18.89 3.97
C ILE A 173 -0.61 -17.65 4.33
N VAL A 174 -0.51 -17.22 5.57
CA VAL A 174 -1.00 -15.91 6.01
C VAL A 174 0.19 -14.99 6.25
N VAL A 175 0.06 -13.75 5.79
CA VAL A 175 1.02 -12.69 6.07
C VAL A 175 0.32 -11.54 6.77
N CYS A 176 0.81 -11.15 7.94
CA CYS A 176 0.21 -10.11 8.77
C CYS A 176 1.15 -8.92 8.92
N ASP A 177 0.63 -7.71 8.80
CA ASP A 177 1.39 -6.48 9.03
C ASP A 177 1.66 -6.23 10.52
N VAL A 178 2.83 -6.58 11.03
CA VAL A 178 3.22 -6.42 12.45
C VAL A 178 4.23 -5.29 12.64
N ARG A 179 4.11 -4.20 11.86
CA ARG A 179 4.98 -3.02 11.97
C ARG A 179 5.19 -2.66 13.44
N GLY A 180 6.47 -2.60 13.85
CA GLY A 180 6.91 -2.76 15.24
C GLY A 180 6.07 -2.08 16.33
N PRO A 181 6.13 -2.61 17.57
CA PRO A 181 5.14 -2.35 18.63
C PRO A 181 5.00 -0.88 19.06
N ALA A 182 5.98 -0.02 18.77
CA ALA A 182 5.86 1.43 19.00
C ALA A 182 4.91 2.12 18.00
N HIS A 183 4.73 1.55 16.81
CA HIS A 183 3.90 2.11 15.74
C HIS A 183 2.48 1.55 15.75
N ALA A 184 2.32 0.24 15.94
CA ALA A 184 1.01 -0.42 15.89
C ALA A 184 0.87 -1.56 16.94
N PRO A 185 0.88 -1.23 18.25
CA PRO A 185 0.83 -2.25 19.31
C PRO A 185 -0.43 -3.12 19.27
N GLY A 186 -1.54 -2.58 18.76
CA GLY A 186 -2.79 -3.31 18.59
C GLY A 186 -2.69 -4.48 17.61
N ILE A 187 -1.91 -4.33 16.53
CA ILE A 187 -1.70 -5.39 15.55
C ILE A 187 -0.82 -6.49 16.16
N ALA A 188 0.34 -6.11 16.69
CA ALA A 188 1.24 -7.06 17.32
C ALA A 188 0.52 -7.87 18.41
N SER A 189 -0.26 -7.21 19.26
CA SER A 189 -1.06 -7.89 20.29
C SER A 189 -2.08 -8.87 19.73
N ALA A 190 -2.74 -8.57 18.60
CA ALA A 190 -3.72 -9.46 17.99
C ALA A 190 -3.06 -10.67 17.31
N VAL A 191 -2.00 -10.43 16.55
CA VAL A 191 -1.28 -11.48 15.82
C VAL A 191 -0.62 -12.46 16.79
N TRP A 192 0.08 -11.96 17.83
CA TRP A 192 0.68 -12.84 18.83
C TRP A 192 -0.36 -13.56 19.69
N ALA A 193 -1.52 -12.95 19.96
CA ALA A 193 -2.62 -13.69 20.60
C ALA A 193 -3.13 -14.85 19.73
N ALA A 194 -3.16 -14.69 18.39
CA ALA A 194 -3.53 -15.78 17.48
C ALA A 194 -2.48 -16.89 17.41
N VAL A 195 -1.19 -16.57 17.59
CA VAL A 195 -0.14 -17.58 17.76
C VAL A 195 -0.42 -18.42 19.01
N ASP A 196 -0.73 -17.77 20.13
CA ASP A 196 -0.94 -18.46 21.41
C ASP A 196 -2.29 -19.21 21.48
N SER A 197 -3.36 -18.67 20.88
CA SER A 197 -4.74 -19.10 21.14
C SER A 197 -5.48 -19.68 19.94
N ASP A 198 -4.98 -19.47 18.72
CA ASP A 198 -5.66 -19.84 17.47
C ASP A 198 -4.81 -20.76 16.56
N ASP A 199 -3.79 -21.42 17.13
CA ASP A 199 -2.89 -22.36 16.44
C ASP A 199 -2.21 -21.76 15.19
N LEU A 200 -1.99 -20.44 15.17
CA LEU A 200 -1.23 -19.82 14.08
C LEU A 200 0.25 -20.12 14.27
N ASN A 201 0.83 -20.92 13.38
CA ASN A 201 2.24 -21.29 13.43
C ASN A 201 3.11 -20.27 12.67
N PRO A 202 3.93 -19.46 13.36
CA PRO A 202 4.82 -18.49 12.70
C PRO A 202 5.97 -19.20 11.97
N VAL A 203 6.18 -18.88 10.69
CA VAL A 203 7.32 -19.38 9.91
C VAL A 203 8.50 -18.42 10.03
N CYS A 204 8.27 -17.15 9.69
CA CYS A 204 9.29 -16.12 9.77
C CYS A 204 8.70 -14.74 10.08
N VAL A 205 9.56 -13.82 10.52
CA VAL A 205 9.21 -12.43 10.78
C VAL A 205 10.27 -11.50 10.17
N THR A 206 9.80 -10.37 9.63
CA THR A 206 10.61 -9.20 9.32
C THR A 206 10.34 -8.10 10.33
N ASP A 207 10.98 -6.94 10.16
CA ASP A 207 10.65 -5.77 10.98
C ASP A 207 9.24 -5.21 10.71
N GLN A 208 8.58 -5.66 9.63
CA GLN A 208 7.25 -5.17 9.21
C GLN A 208 6.18 -6.27 9.19
N LYS A 209 6.53 -7.54 8.95
CA LYS A 209 5.54 -8.60 8.67
C LYS A 209 5.84 -9.91 9.40
N LEU A 210 4.77 -10.63 9.74
CA LEU A 210 4.82 -12.00 10.21
C LEU A 210 4.23 -12.89 9.12
N TYR A 211 4.95 -13.96 8.79
CA TYR A 211 4.53 -14.99 7.85
C TYR A 211 4.24 -16.25 8.65
N GLY A 212 3.08 -16.85 8.44
CA GLY A 212 2.64 -18.02 9.18
C GLY A 212 1.73 -18.93 8.38
N THR A 213 1.34 -20.05 9.01
CA THR A 213 0.40 -21.02 8.49
C THR A 213 -0.39 -21.64 9.65
N TRP A 214 -1.59 -22.16 9.39
CA TRP A 214 -2.32 -23.00 10.36
C TRP A 214 -2.00 -24.50 10.21
N GLY A 215 -1.22 -24.86 9.18
CA GLY A 215 -0.71 -26.21 8.96
C GLY A 215 0.64 -26.45 9.65
N ASP A 216 1.39 -27.43 9.15
CA ASP A 216 2.74 -27.75 9.65
C ASP A 216 3.77 -26.74 9.12
N PRO A 217 4.42 -25.93 9.99
CA PRO A 217 5.41 -24.95 9.57
C PRO A 217 6.78 -25.55 9.23
N GLU A 218 7.08 -26.79 9.65
CA GLU A 218 8.44 -27.33 9.59
C GLU A 218 9.00 -27.44 8.16
N PRO A 219 8.26 -27.96 7.17
CA PRO A 219 8.73 -27.99 5.78
C PRO A 219 8.98 -26.58 5.20
N LEU A 220 8.23 -25.58 5.64
CA LEU A 220 8.40 -24.19 5.22
C LEU A 220 9.66 -23.59 5.85
N ARG A 221 9.86 -23.78 7.15
CA ARG A 221 11.03 -23.28 7.88
C ARG A 221 12.33 -23.87 7.35
N ALA A 222 12.36 -25.19 7.13
CA ALA A 222 13.55 -25.89 6.64
C ALA A 222 13.98 -25.36 5.26
N GLU A 223 13.03 -25.31 4.31
CA GLU A 223 13.32 -24.83 2.96
C GLU A 223 13.68 -23.32 2.94
N LEU A 224 13.02 -22.52 3.78
CA LEU A 224 13.32 -21.09 3.88
C LEU A 224 14.73 -20.84 4.41
N LEU A 225 15.19 -21.60 5.41
CA LEU A 225 16.56 -21.47 5.93
C LEU A 225 17.61 -21.80 4.86
N GLU A 226 17.39 -22.86 4.08
CA GLU A 226 18.28 -23.21 2.95
C GLU A 226 18.33 -22.09 1.91
N HIS A 227 17.17 -21.54 1.55
CA HIS A 227 17.05 -20.43 0.60
C HIS A 227 17.75 -19.16 1.10
N LEU A 228 17.47 -18.73 2.34
CA LEU A 228 18.06 -17.53 2.92
C LEU A 228 19.58 -17.65 3.04
N ALA A 229 20.09 -18.84 3.38
CA ALA A 229 21.53 -19.11 3.42
C ALA A 229 22.17 -19.04 2.02
N ALA A 230 21.52 -19.62 1.00
CA ALA A 230 22.00 -19.61 -0.37
C ALA A 230 22.04 -18.18 -0.97
N GLU A 231 21.04 -17.37 -0.66
CA GLU A 231 20.93 -15.98 -1.11
C GLU A 231 21.75 -14.98 -0.26
N GLY A 232 22.40 -15.46 0.81
CA GLY A 232 23.16 -14.60 1.73
C GLY A 232 22.29 -13.57 2.47
N VAL A 233 20.99 -13.84 2.61
CA VAL A 233 20.05 -12.96 3.32
C VAL A 233 20.27 -13.12 4.82
N ARG A 234 20.40 -12.01 5.54
CA ARG A 234 20.63 -12.02 6.99
C ARG A 234 19.41 -12.56 7.72
N HIS A 235 19.62 -13.65 8.46
CA HIS A 235 18.59 -14.30 9.25
C HIS A 235 19.16 -14.92 10.53
N ARG A 236 18.27 -15.19 11.49
CA ARG A 236 18.55 -16.03 12.66
C ARG A 236 17.28 -16.74 13.11
N VAL A 237 17.42 -17.83 13.85
CA VAL A 237 16.30 -18.52 14.49
C VAL A 237 16.21 -18.06 15.94
N GLU A 238 15.02 -17.67 16.36
CA GLU A 238 14.68 -17.37 17.76
C GLU A 238 13.63 -18.38 18.24
N GLU A 239 13.69 -18.78 19.51
CA GLU A 239 12.66 -19.63 20.11
C GLU A 239 11.64 -18.75 20.85
N ILE A 240 10.37 -18.93 20.54
CA ILE A 240 9.23 -18.26 21.20
C ILE A 240 8.31 -19.36 21.70
N ASP A 241 8.24 -19.55 23.03
CA ASP A 241 7.45 -20.60 23.66
C ASP A 241 7.67 -21.98 23.02
N GLU A 242 8.94 -22.39 22.87
CA GLU A 242 9.36 -23.65 22.21
C GLU A 242 9.09 -23.73 20.69
N HIS A 243 8.55 -22.67 20.07
CA HIS A 243 8.36 -22.57 18.62
C HIS A 243 9.53 -21.82 17.97
N PRO A 244 10.27 -22.44 17.02
CA PRO A 244 11.32 -21.74 16.31
C PRO A 244 10.73 -20.75 15.31
N VAL A 245 11.16 -19.49 15.35
CA VAL A 245 10.74 -18.43 14.43
C VAL A 245 11.96 -17.86 13.73
N ILE A 246 11.94 -17.84 12.40
CA ILE A 246 13.03 -17.30 11.60
C ILE A 246 12.89 -15.78 11.56
N ARG A 247 13.78 -15.05 12.23
CA ARG A 247 13.85 -13.59 12.10
C ARG A 247 14.75 -13.23 10.93
N VAL A 248 14.14 -12.66 9.88
CA VAL A 248 14.81 -12.18 8.68
C VAL A 248 14.94 -10.67 8.77
N SER A 249 16.11 -10.13 8.44
CA SER A 249 16.35 -8.69 8.50
C SER A 249 17.11 -8.23 7.28
N GLU A 250 16.90 -6.98 6.89
CA GLU A 250 17.80 -6.36 5.92
C GLU A 250 19.23 -6.38 6.48
N PRO A 251 20.25 -6.45 5.61
CA PRO A 251 21.61 -6.18 6.05
C PRO A 251 21.56 -4.84 6.80
N ALA A 252 22.11 -4.79 8.02
CA ALA A 252 22.45 -3.49 8.56
C ALA A 252 23.30 -2.80 7.49
N LEU A 253 23.13 -1.49 7.30
CA LEU A 253 24.20 -0.70 6.71
C LEU A 253 25.40 -0.89 7.63
N GLU A 254 26.18 -1.92 7.35
CA GLU A 254 27.51 -2.09 7.87
C GLU A 254 28.25 -0.90 7.30
N LEU A 255 28.27 0.19 8.07
CA LEU A 255 29.41 1.07 8.05
C LEU A 255 30.58 0.13 8.36
N GLU A 256 31.24 -0.34 7.31
CA GLU A 256 32.43 -1.14 7.41
C GLU A 256 33.35 -0.41 8.39
N HIS A 257 33.45 -0.92 9.60
CA HIS A 257 34.55 -0.58 10.49
C HIS A 257 35.74 -1.43 10.02
N GLY A 258 36.12 -1.20 8.76
CA GLY A 258 37.52 -1.36 8.37
C GLY A 258 38.34 -0.38 9.21
N ASP A 259 39.62 -0.69 9.38
CA ASP A 259 40.60 -0.03 10.26
C ASP A 259 40.92 1.45 9.88
N GLY A 260 39.93 2.20 9.39
CA GLY A 260 39.98 3.58 8.94
C GLY A 260 38.81 4.41 9.48
N GLY A 261 38.49 4.27 10.77
CA GLY A 261 37.35 4.93 11.43
C GLY A 261 37.24 6.44 11.20
N ASP A 262 38.35 7.08 10.88
CA ASP A 262 38.46 8.51 10.59
C ASP A 262 37.81 8.91 9.25
N GLU A 263 37.81 8.03 8.23
CA GLU A 263 37.21 8.28 6.92
C GLU A 263 35.71 7.98 6.90
N THR A 264 35.29 6.88 7.53
CA THR A 264 33.88 6.51 7.72
C THR A 264 33.13 7.55 8.57
N GLU A 265 33.76 8.11 9.61
CA GLU A 265 33.18 9.21 10.39
C GLU A 265 33.04 10.50 9.57
N ARG A 266 34.03 10.81 8.72
CA ARG A 266 33.97 11.96 7.81
C ARG A 266 32.86 11.79 6.77
N GLU A 267 32.67 10.59 6.24
CA GLU A 267 31.60 10.29 5.29
C GLU A 267 30.21 10.32 5.94
N LEU A 268 30.07 9.75 7.13
CA LEU A 268 28.83 9.83 7.91
C LEU A 268 28.48 11.29 8.27
N ALA A 269 29.47 12.10 8.64
CA ALA A 269 29.29 13.53 8.89
C ALA A 269 28.85 14.27 7.62
N ARG A 270 29.42 13.95 6.45
CA ARG A 270 29.00 14.52 5.16
C ARG A 270 27.57 14.11 4.79
N LEU A 271 27.20 12.85 4.97
CA LEU A 271 25.86 12.34 4.69
C LEU A 271 24.82 12.97 5.63
N LYS A 272 25.11 13.09 6.93
CA LYS A 272 24.26 13.80 7.89
C LYS A 272 24.09 15.28 7.52
N ALA A 273 25.17 15.96 7.18
CA ALA A 273 25.13 17.36 6.75
C ALA A 273 24.29 17.54 5.47
N ARG A 274 24.40 16.60 4.53
CA ARG A 274 23.62 16.58 3.29
C ARG A 274 22.14 16.29 3.54
N LEU A 275 21.82 15.35 4.43
CA LEU A 275 20.45 15.07 4.86
C LEU A 275 19.81 16.29 5.52
N ASP A 276 20.54 16.99 6.40
CA ASP A 276 20.06 18.22 7.03
C ASP A 276 19.88 19.36 6.02
N ALA A 277 20.74 19.43 5.00
CA ALA A 277 20.56 20.37 3.90
C ALA A 277 19.30 20.06 3.09
N TYR A 278 19.04 18.79 2.78
CA TYR A 278 17.80 18.38 2.12
C TYR A 278 16.57 18.68 2.98
N ARG A 279 16.61 18.41 4.28
CA ARG A 279 15.51 18.73 5.22
C ARG A 279 15.20 20.23 5.24
N ARG A 280 16.23 21.07 5.28
CA ARG A 280 16.06 22.54 5.19
C ARG A 280 15.46 22.96 3.86
N GLU A 281 15.89 22.35 2.77
CA GLU A 281 15.37 22.66 1.44
C GLU A 281 13.91 22.22 1.26
N VAL A 282 13.54 21.04 1.75
CA VAL A 282 12.15 20.58 1.79
C VAL A 282 11.31 21.55 2.61
N ALA A 283 11.76 21.96 3.80
CA ALA A 283 11.04 22.94 4.63
C ALA A 283 10.87 24.31 3.92
N ARG A 284 11.87 24.75 3.15
CA ARG A 284 11.81 25.97 2.32
C ARG A 284 10.76 25.82 1.22
N LEU A 285 10.83 24.75 0.45
CA LEU A 285 9.90 24.46 -0.65
C LEU A 285 8.46 24.34 -0.15
N GLU A 286 8.24 23.71 0.99
CA GLU A 286 6.92 23.68 1.63
C GLU A 286 6.45 25.09 2.04
N GLY A 287 7.35 25.93 2.56
CA GLY A 287 7.07 27.33 2.88
C GLY A 287 6.63 28.13 1.65
N GLU A 288 7.34 27.95 0.54
CA GLU A 288 7.02 28.55 -0.75
C GLU A 288 5.69 28.04 -1.29
N LEU A 289 5.43 26.73 -1.22
CA LEU A 289 4.17 26.12 -1.62
C LEU A 289 3.01 26.67 -0.80
N ARG A 290 3.17 26.82 0.52
CA ARG A 290 2.18 27.47 1.40
C ARG A 290 1.94 28.92 1.01
N SER A 291 2.98 29.68 0.68
CA SER A 291 2.87 31.07 0.22
C SER A 291 2.13 31.17 -1.11
N ARG A 292 2.47 30.30 -2.08
CA ARG A 292 1.84 30.27 -3.40
C ARG A 292 0.38 29.85 -3.33
N LYS A 293 0.05 28.84 -2.50
CA LYS A 293 -1.35 28.47 -2.19
C LYS A 293 -2.14 29.65 -1.60
N ARG A 294 -1.53 30.46 -0.72
CA ARG A 294 -2.15 31.68 -0.18
C ARG A 294 -2.37 32.74 -1.26
N GLN A 295 -1.39 32.99 -2.13
CA GLN A 295 -1.53 33.93 -3.25
C GLN A 295 -2.64 33.50 -4.22
N VAL A 296 -2.67 32.21 -4.61
CA VAL A 296 -3.75 31.67 -5.45
C VAL A 296 -5.11 31.85 -4.78
N ARG A 297 -5.22 31.61 -3.47
CA ARG A 297 -6.47 31.83 -2.72
C ARG A 297 -6.88 33.30 -2.67
N ALA A 298 -5.92 34.20 -2.53
CA ALA A 298 -6.16 35.65 -2.53
C ALA A 298 -6.62 36.15 -3.91
N ILE A 299 -5.98 35.69 -4.99
CA ILE A 299 -6.39 35.96 -6.37
C ILE A 299 -7.80 35.45 -6.62
N ARG A 300 -8.11 34.21 -6.21
CA ARG A 300 -9.47 33.64 -6.33
C ARG A 300 -10.55 34.41 -5.55
N ARG A 301 -10.16 35.18 -4.53
CA ARG A 301 -11.06 36.01 -3.71
C ARG A 301 -11.12 37.47 -4.17
N SER A 302 -10.28 37.90 -5.11
CA SER A 302 -10.24 39.28 -5.58
C SER A 302 -11.54 39.65 -6.33
N HIS A 303 -11.86 40.95 -6.32
CA HIS A 303 -13.05 41.47 -7.00
C HIS A 303 -12.96 41.31 -8.52
N SER A 304 -11.76 41.45 -9.09
CA SER A 304 -11.47 41.26 -10.51
C SER A 304 -11.64 39.80 -10.96
N TYR A 305 -11.21 38.82 -10.16
CA TYR A 305 -11.46 37.39 -10.46
C TYR A 305 -12.95 37.04 -10.36
N ARG A 306 -13.67 37.60 -9.38
CA ARG A 306 -15.13 37.42 -9.24
C ARG A 306 -15.91 38.07 -10.40
N MET A 307 -15.54 39.27 -10.83
CA MET A 307 -16.15 39.95 -11.97
C MET A 307 -15.87 39.23 -13.30
N GLY A 308 -14.64 38.73 -13.50
CA GLY A 308 -14.30 37.90 -14.66
C GLY A 308 -15.13 36.62 -14.73
N ARG A 309 -15.42 35.98 -13.59
CA ARG A 309 -16.30 34.79 -13.51
C ARG A 309 -17.79 35.11 -13.73
N VAL A 310 -18.23 36.34 -13.43
CA VAL A 310 -19.60 36.80 -13.71
C VAL A 310 -19.76 37.18 -15.19
N LEU A 311 -18.72 37.75 -15.81
CA LEU A 311 -18.70 38.10 -17.23
C LEU A 311 -18.56 36.88 -18.16
N THR A 312 -17.91 35.80 -17.71
CA THR A 312 -17.74 34.55 -18.48
C THR A 312 -18.80 33.49 -18.18
N ALA A 313 -19.66 33.69 -17.18
CA ALA A 313 -20.82 32.84 -16.94
C ALA A 313 -21.90 33.17 -17.97
N THR A 314 -22.16 32.25 -18.91
CA THR A 314 -23.28 32.37 -19.84
C THR A 314 -24.60 32.45 -19.05
N PRO A 315 -25.46 33.46 -19.29
CA PRO A 315 -26.76 33.51 -18.65
C PRO A 315 -27.58 32.27 -19.02
N ARG A 316 -28.13 31.58 -18.02
CA ARG A 316 -29.02 30.40 -18.16
C ARG A 316 -30.34 30.67 -18.93
N ALA A 317 -30.51 31.85 -19.53
CA ALA A 317 -31.73 32.27 -20.21
C ALA A 317 -31.76 31.99 -21.73
N VAL A 318 -30.69 31.48 -22.36
CA VAL A 318 -30.64 31.28 -23.84
C VAL A 318 -30.63 29.79 -24.24
N ARG A 319 -31.20 28.89 -23.42
CA ARG A 319 -31.36 27.46 -23.79
C ARG A 319 -32.82 26.99 -23.93
N ARG A 320 -33.73 27.92 -24.22
CA ARG A 320 -35.06 27.65 -24.77
C ARG A 320 -35.38 28.73 -25.79
N ILE A 321 -35.12 28.44 -27.07
CA ILE A 321 -35.82 28.91 -28.28
C ILE A 321 -34.90 28.45 -29.43
N THR A 322 -35.15 27.24 -29.93
CA THR A 322 -35.01 26.74 -31.32
C THR A 322 -35.04 25.21 -31.27
N GLY A 323 -36.18 24.64 -31.68
CA GLY A 323 -36.40 23.19 -31.70
C GLY A 323 -37.88 22.86 -31.59
N GLY A 324 -38.67 23.37 -32.53
CA GLY A 324 -40.12 23.19 -32.55
C GLY A 324 -40.70 23.69 -33.87
N SER A 325 -40.37 22.99 -34.96
CA SER A 325 -41.15 22.71 -36.18
C SER A 325 -40.20 22.14 -37.23
#